data_AF-A0A368DNR4-F1
#
_entry.id   AF-A0A368DNR4-F1
#
_cell.length_a   1.000
_cell.length_b   1.000
_cell.length_c   1.000
_cell.angle_alpha   90.00
_cell.angle_beta   90.00
_cell.angle_gamma   90.00
#
_symmetry.space_group_name_H-M   'P 1'
#
loop_
_entity.id
_entity.type
_entity.pdbx_description
1 polymer ?
#
loop_
_entity_poly.entity_id
_entity_poly.type
_entity_poly.pdbx_seq_one_letter_code
_entity_poly.pdbx_strand_id
1 'polypeptide(L)' 'MADAFICDGIRTPIGRYGGSLSSIRADDLAAS' A
#
# COMPACT_ATOMS: atom_id res chain seq x y z
N MET A 1 -22.24 9.61 19.00
CA MET A 1 -21.39 8.76 18.14
C MET A 1 -21.47 9.34 16.74
N ALA A 2 -20.34 9.52 16.06
CA ALA A 2 -20.30 10.01 14.69
C ALA A 2 -20.14 8.81 13.74
N ASP A 3 -20.82 8.87 12.60
CA ASP A 3 -20.71 7.84 11.57
C ASP A 3 -19.36 7.96 10.85
N ALA A 4 -18.75 6.82 10.52
CA ALA A 4 -17.49 6.74 9.79
C ALA A 4 -17.72 6.11 8.42
N PHE A 5 -17.20 6.76 7.38
CA PHE A 5 -17.35 6.33 5.99
C PHE A 5 -15.98 6.19 5.33
N ILE A 6 -15.85 5.27 4.38
CA ILE A 6 -14.68 5.16 3.52
C ILE A 6 -14.94 6.03 2.29
N CYS A 7 -14.09 7.03 2.07
CA CYS A 7 -14.26 7.98 0.97
C CYS A 7 -13.62 7.49 -0.33
N ASP A 8 -12.44 6.86 -0.26
CA ASP A 8 -11.69 6.35 -1.41
C ASP A 8 -10.66 5.30 -0.95
N GLY A 9 -10.09 4.57 -1.90
CA GLY A 9 -9.02 3.60 -1.67
C GLY A 9 -8.06 3.53 -2.85
N ILE A 10 -6.80 3.92 -2.61
CA ILE A 10 -5.70 3.73 -3.55
C ILE A 10 -4.77 2.62 -3.05
N ARG A 11 -3.95 2.10 -3.95
CA ARG A 11 -2.99 1.04 -3.64
C ARG A 11 -1.73 1.18 -4.48
N THR A 12 -0.66 0.59 -3.98
CA THR A 12 0.56 0.39 -4.74
C THR A 12 0.43 -0.78 -5.75
N PRO A 13 1.31 -0.86 -6.75
CA PRO A 13 1.44 -2.04 -7.59
C PRO A 13 1.79 -3.30 -6.80
N ILE A 14 1.30 -4.46 -7.24
CA ILE A 14 1.58 -5.73 -6.56
C ILE A 14 2.89 -6.31 -7.11
N GLY A 15 3.87 -6.51 -6.22
CA GLY A 15 5.15 -7.13 -6.54
C GLY A 15 5.07 -8.65 -6.67
N ARG A 16 6.00 -9.23 -7.45
CA ARG A 16 6.29 -10.67 -7.42
C ARG A 16 7.39 -10.96 -6.41
N TYR A 17 7.39 -12.16 -5.83
CA TYR A 17 8.50 -12.63 -5.01
C TYR A 17 9.82 -12.58 -5.81
N GLY A 18 10.86 -11.94 -5.24
CA GLY A 18 12.13 -11.68 -5.92
C GLY A 18 12.06 -10.67 -7.08
N GLY A 19 10.93 -9.97 -7.25
CA GLY A 19 10.70 -9.02 -8.34
C GLY A 19 11.17 -7.60 -8.05
N SER A 20 10.61 -6.63 -8.79
CA SER A 20 11.02 -5.22 -8.75
C SER A 20 10.88 -4.52 -7.39
N LEU A 21 9.96 -4.98 -6.53
CA LEU A 21 9.75 -4.43 -5.19
C LEU A 21 10.52 -5.18 -4.11
N SER A 22 11.32 -6.20 -4.45
CA SER A 22 11.97 -7.09 -3.47
C SER A 22 13.00 -6.41 -2.56
N SER A 23 13.57 -5.29 -3.02
CA SER A 23 14.52 -4.47 -2.25
C SER A 23 13.84 -3.34 -1.47
N ILE A 24 12.55 -3.10 -1.67
CA ILE A 24 11.81 -2.00 -1.04
C ILE A 24 11.23 -2.49 0.29
N ARG A 25 11.36 -1.67 1.34
CA ARG A 25 10.77 -2.01 2.64
C ARG A 25 9.27 -1.80 2.63
N ALA A 26 8.58 -2.53 3.52
CA ALA A 26 7.13 -2.45 3.61
C ALA A 26 6.63 -1.06 4.05
N ASP A 27 7.37 -0.38 4.92
CA ASP A 27 7.06 0.98 5.39
C ASP A 27 7.23 2.01 4.28
N ASP A 28 8.29 1.91 3.47
CA ASP A 28 8.48 2.77 2.29
C ASP A 28 7.35 2.58 1.27
N LEU A 29 6.86 1.34 1.10
CA LEU A 29 5.73 1.03 0.22
C LEU A 29 4.39 1.52 0.79
N ALA A 30 4.23 1.57 2.11
CA ALA A 30 3.02 2.07 2.75
C ALA A 30 2.97 3.61 2.79
N ALA A 31 4.13 4.27 2.69
CA ALA A 31 4.25 5.72 2.67
C ALA A 31 3.93 6.37 1.31
N SER A 32 3.90 5.58 0.22
CA SER A 32 3.70 6.05 -1.15
C SER A 32 2.25 6.28 -1.54
#